data_AF-K2NUY2-F1
#
_entry.id   AF-K2NUY2-F1
#
_cell.length_a   1.000
_cell.length_b   1.000
_cell.length_c   1.000
_cell.angle_alpha   90.00
_cell.angle_beta   90.00
_cell.angle_gamma   90.00
#
_symmetry.space_group_name_H-M   'P 1'
#
loop_
_entity.id
_entity.type
_entity.pdbx_description
1 polymer ?
#
loop_
_entity_poly.entity_id
_entity_poly.type
_entity_poly.pdbx_seq_one_letter_code
_entity_poly.pdbx_strand_id
1 'polypeptide(L)' 'MSELLFNLFEQNPGSRIKVLFTDGQSETYDYHDEDFRNMYFNSPNLFKVHNPNIDNYVYINSDHIMSIEVVN' A
#
# COMPACT_ATOMS: atom_id res chain seq x y z
N MET A 1 -5.97 9.78 -8.30
CA MET A 1 -4.88 9.39 -7.38
C MET A 1 -4.83 10.35 -6.21
N SER A 2 -4.78 9.87 -4.95
CA SER A 2 -4.86 10.75 -3.77
C SER A 2 -3.47 11.02 -3.19
N GLU A 3 -3.07 12.29 -3.10
CA GLU A 3 -1.84 12.78 -2.44
C GLU A 3 -1.72 12.28 -0.98
N LEU A 4 -2.83 11.92 -0.35
CA LEU A 4 -2.87 11.33 0.99
C LEU A 4 -2.10 10.01 1.08
N LEU A 5 -2.21 9.13 0.09
CA LEU A 5 -1.49 7.85 0.11
C LEU A 5 0.00 8.09 -0.03
N PHE A 6 0.39 8.96 -0.96
CA PHE A 6 1.79 9.33 -1.17
C PHE A 6 2.42 9.92 0.09
N ASN A 7 1.74 10.86 0.75
CA ASN A 7 2.24 11.48 1.97
C ASN A 7 2.28 10.50 3.15
N LEU A 8 1.31 9.59 3.28
CA LEU A 8 1.28 8.57 4.33
C LEU A 8 2.51 7.67 4.25
N PHE A 9 2.86 7.25 3.04
CA PHE A 9 3.96 6.34 2.77
C PHE A 9 5.34 7.00 2.90
N GLU A 10 5.50 8.23 2.38
CA GLU A 10 6.74 9.02 2.56
C GLU A 10 7.06 9.28 4.03
N GLN A 11 6.04 9.47 4.88
CA GLN A 11 6.21 9.74 6.30
C GLN A 11 6.51 8.48 7.14
N ASN A 12 6.24 7.29 6.59
CA ASN A 12 6.30 6.01 7.32
C ASN A 12 7.02 4.93 6.48
N PRO A 13 8.31 5.13 6.14
CA PRO A 13 9.06 4.18 5.33
C PRO A 13 9.27 2.87 6.10
N GLY A 14 9.08 1.72 5.44
CA GLY A 14 9.26 0.42 6.07
C GLY A 14 8.15 0.01 7.04
N SER A 15 7.08 0.82 7.17
CA SER A 15 6.00 0.53 8.09
C SER A 15 5.11 -0.60 7.60
N ARG A 16 4.56 -1.33 8.56
CA ARG A 16 3.50 -2.30 8.30
C ARG A 16 2.16 -1.56 8.22
N ILE A 17 1.38 -1.87 7.21
CA ILE A 17 0.07 -1.27 6.97
C ILE A 17 -1.01 -2.35 7.00
N LYS A 18 -2.18 -2.00 7.49
CA LYS A 18 -3.40 -2.78 7.33
C LYS A 18 -4.29 -2.09 6.33
N VAL A 19 -4.66 -2.79 5.27
CA VAL A 19 -5.53 -2.32 4.19
C VAL A 19 -6.89 -2.95 4.39
N LEU A 20 -7.93 -2.12 4.43
CA LEU A 20 -9.33 -2.54 4.43
C LEU A 20 -9.89 -2.34 3.02
N PHE A 21 -10.34 -3.41 2.40
CA PHE A 21 -10.86 -3.42 1.04
C PHE A 21 -12.36 -3.11 0.98
N THR A 22 -12.84 -2.74 -0.19
CA THR A 22 -14.26 -2.41 -0.44
C THR A 22 -15.20 -3.60 -0.31
N ASP A 23 -14.69 -4.83 -0.37
CA ASP A 23 -15.43 -6.06 -0.10
C ASP A 23 -15.52 -6.39 1.40
N GLY A 24 -14.92 -5.55 2.26
CA GLY A 24 -14.89 -5.71 3.71
C GLY A 24 -13.77 -6.59 4.25
N GLN A 25 -12.94 -7.18 3.38
CA GLN A 25 -11.75 -7.94 3.82
C GLN A 25 -10.64 -6.98 4.25
N SER A 26 -9.79 -7.44 5.17
CA SER A 26 -8.59 -6.68 5.54
C SER A 26 -7.36 -7.55 5.54
N GLU A 27 -6.28 -7.04 4.98
CA GLU A 27 -4.97 -7.69 4.97
C GLU A 27 -3.87 -6.74 5.43
N THR A 28 -2.79 -7.33 5.93
CA THR A 28 -1.62 -6.59 6.43
C THR A 28 -0.45 -6.80 5.50
N TYR A 29 0.25 -5.71 5.16
CA TYR A 29 1.38 -5.69 4.25
C TYR A 29 2.54 -4.88 4.83
N ASP A 30 3.76 -5.21 4.41
CA ASP A 30 4.94 -4.41 4.68
C ASP A 30 5.17 -3.46 3.51
N TYR A 31 5.22 -2.16 3.80
CA TYR A 31 5.48 -1.14 2.79
C TYR A 31 7.00 -0.93 2.63
N HIS A 32 7.49 -0.95 1.39
CA HIS A 32 8.88 -0.65 1.06
C HIS A 32 8.95 0.50 0.04
N ASP A 33 9.73 1.52 0.37
CA ASP A 33 9.76 2.81 -0.35
C ASP A 33 10.38 2.73 -1.76
N GLU A 34 11.29 1.76 -1.97
CA GLU A 34 12.19 1.76 -3.13
C GLU A 34 11.50 1.72 -4.51
N ASP A 35 10.25 1.23 -4.58
CA ASP A 35 9.51 1.15 -5.85
C ASP A 35 8.28 2.07 -5.94
N PHE A 36 7.79 2.62 -4.83
CA PHE A 36 6.49 3.32 -4.79
C PHE A 36 6.48 4.59 -5.65
N ARG A 37 7.54 5.40 -5.57
CA ARG A 37 7.68 6.62 -6.38
C ARG A 37 7.65 6.29 -7.89
N ASN A 38 8.35 5.25 -8.31
CA ASN A 38 8.42 4.86 -9.73
C ASN A 38 7.08 4.30 -10.26
N MET A 39 6.30 3.59 -9.42
CA MET A 39 4.96 3.12 -9.82
C MET A 39 3.92 4.23 -9.80
N TYR A 40 3.97 5.15 -8.84
CA TYR A 40 3.06 6.29 -8.75
C TYR A 40 2.99 7.10 -10.06
N PHE A 41 4.14 7.30 -10.71
CA PHE A 41 4.21 8.04 -11.99
C PHE A 41 3.69 7.25 -13.20
N ASN A 42 3.78 5.92 -13.18
CA ASN A 42 3.42 5.08 -14.33
C ASN A 42 2.00 4.49 -14.25
N SER A 43 1.51 4.24 -13.04
CA SER A 43 0.21 3.62 -12.78
C SER A 43 -0.27 4.09 -11.41
N PRO A 44 -0.86 5.30 -11.34
CA PRO A 44 -1.24 5.89 -10.07
C PRO A 44 -2.08 4.90 -9.25
N ASN A 45 -3.10 4.25 -9.82
CA ASN A 45 -3.98 3.40 -9.03
C ASN A 45 -3.33 2.07 -8.54
N LEU A 46 -2.05 1.80 -8.83
CA LEU A 46 -1.36 0.58 -8.39
C LEU A 46 -0.18 0.89 -7.49
N PHE A 47 -0.06 0.16 -6.38
CA PHE A 47 1.11 0.20 -5.53
C PHE A 47 1.55 -1.20 -5.12
N LYS A 48 2.87 -1.41 -5.10
CA LYS A 48 3.51 -2.66 -4.71
C LYS A 48 3.75 -2.65 -3.22
N VAL A 49 3.39 -3.74 -2.56
CA VAL A 49 3.65 -3.97 -1.14
C VAL A 49 4.16 -5.38 -0.95
N HIS A 50 4.85 -5.63 0.14
CA HIS A 50 5.27 -6.97 0.52
C HIS A 50 4.18 -7.65 1.36
N ASN A 51 3.76 -8.86 0.98
CA ASN A 51 2.82 -9.65 1.76
C ASN A 51 3.60 -10.65 2.62
N PRO A 52 3.71 -10.44 3.94
CA PRO A 52 4.48 -11.30 4.83
C PRO A 52 3.89 -12.72 4.95
N ASN A 53 2.62 -12.93 4.57
CA ASN A 53 1.98 -14.24 4.65
C ASN A 53 2.46 -15.20 3.55
N ILE A 54 2.93 -14.66 2.42
CA ILE A 54 3.39 -15.44 1.26
C ILE A 54 4.84 -15.11 0.86
N ASP A 55 5.54 -14.30 1.66
CA ASP A 55 6.92 -13.85 1.46
C ASP A 55 7.19 -13.37 0.02
N ASN A 56 6.27 -12.53 -0.49
CA ASN A 56 6.32 -12.05 -1.86
C ASN A 56 5.69 -10.66 -2.01
N TYR A 57 6.06 -9.96 -3.07
CA TYR A 57 5.48 -8.66 -3.41
C TYR A 57 4.18 -8.83 -4.21
N VAL A 58 3.17 -8.04 -3.85
CA VAL A 58 1.88 -7.98 -4.52
C VAL A 58 1.56 -6.55 -4.93
N TYR A 59 0.73 -6.40 -5.96
CA TYR A 59 0.22 -5.11 -6.41
C TYR A 59 -1.21 -4.94 -5.92
N ILE A 60 -1.49 -3.82 -5.27
CA ILE A 60 -2.82 -3.48 -4.79
C ILE A 60 -3.36 -2.33 -5.65
N ASN A 61 -4.60 -2.50 -6.13
CA ASN A 61 -5.32 -1.44 -6.82
C ASN A 61 -6.04 -0.54 -5.78
N SER A 62 -5.72 0.76 -5.77
CA SER A 62 -6.30 1.73 -4.85
C SER A 62 -7.82 1.87 -4.99
N ASP A 63 -8.39 1.55 -6.15
CA ASP A 63 -9.83 1.61 -6.39
C ASP A 63 -10.62 0.58 -5.55
N HIS A 64 -9.92 -0.44 -5.04
CA HIS A 64 -10.50 -1.47 -4.18
C HIS A 64 -10.24 -1.23 -2.68
N ILE A 65 -9.66 -0.09 -2.33
CA ILE A 65 -9.31 0.24 -0.94
C ILE A 65 -10.37 1.15 -0.35
N MET A 66 -10.88 0.73 0.81
CA MET A 66 -11.75 1.56 1.64
C MET A 66 -10.92 2.42 2.62
N SER A 67 -9.93 1.84 3.30
CA SER A 67 -9.03 2.60 4.18
C SER A 67 -7.67 1.91 4.37
N ILE A 68 -6.68 2.67 4.85
CA ILE A 68 -5.36 2.18 5.23
C ILE A 68 -5.05 2.67 6.65
N GLU A 69 -4.54 1.78 7.48
CA GLU A 69 -4.08 2.04 8.84
C GLU A 69 -2.61 1.64 8.97
N VAL A 70 -1.79 2.50 9.59
CA VAL A 70 -0.39 2.16 9.89
C VAL A 70 -0.35 1.39 11.19
N VAL A 71 0.21 0.18 11.16
CA VAL A 71 0.33 -0.74 12.28
C VAL A 71 1.80 -0.73 12.72
N ASN A 72 2.14 0.10 13.70
CA ASN A 72 3.47 0.08 14.31
C ASN A 72 3.78 -1.26 15.01
#